data_AF-A0A5K0XNB8-F1
#
_entry.id   AF-A0A5K0XNB8-F1
#
_cell.length_a   1.000
_cell.length_b   1.000
_cell.length_c   1.000
_cell.angle_alpha   90.00
_cell.angle_beta   90.00
_cell.angle_gamma   90.00
#
_symmetry.space_group_name_H-M   'P 1'
#
loop_
_entity.id
_entity.type
_entity.pdbx_description
1 polymer ?
#
loop_
_entity_poly.entity_id
_entity_poly.type
_entity_poly.pdbx_seq_one_letter_code
_entity_poly.pdbx_strand_id
1 'polypeptide(L)'
;LLKAAFIQEIGKPSVNTTSLDMETCFQGLPDSISIPTLTFHFEGGDLQVPAENYIAVDSVKQLSCLAILPTPANVNLIGATTMQNFLVSFDLGRNMITFTPTQCSTL
;
A
#
# COMPACT_ATOMS: atom_id res chain seq x y z
N LEU A 1 -5.19 10.59 -9.49
CA LEU A 1 -4.96 9.53 -10.52
C LEU A 1 -5.00 8.15 -9.88
N LEU A 2 -4.07 7.83 -8.95
CA LEU A 2 -4.03 6.50 -8.29
C LEU A 2 -5.36 6.05 -7.68
N LYS A 3 -5.99 6.87 -6.81
CA LYS A 3 -7.28 6.55 -6.16
C LYS A 3 -8.36 6.16 -7.18
N ALA A 4 -8.47 6.89 -8.28
CA ALA A 4 -9.47 6.62 -9.31
C ALA A 4 -9.20 5.30 -10.05
N ALA A 5 -7.94 5.04 -10.42
CA ALA A 5 -7.54 3.78 -11.04
C ALA A 5 -7.78 2.58 -10.10
N PHE A 6 -7.47 2.75 -8.81
CA PHE A 6 -7.68 1.72 -7.80
C PHE A 6 -9.17 1.36 -7.62
N ILE A 7 -10.05 2.38 -7.57
CA ILE A 7 -11.51 2.18 -7.51
C ILE A 7 -12.02 1.50 -8.79
N GLN A 8 -11.46 1.82 -9.95
CA GLN A 8 -11.84 1.19 -11.20
C GLN A 8 -11.45 -0.30 -11.21
N GLU A 9 -10.22 -0.63 -10.82
CA GLU A 9 -9.68 -1.99 -10.88
C GLU A 9 -10.38 -2.93 -9.89
N ILE A 10 -10.73 -2.44 -8.69
CA ILE A 10 -11.45 -3.25 -7.71
C ILE A 10 -12.90 -3.56 -8.13
N GLY A 11 -13.45 -2.78 -9.07
CA GLY A 11 -14.80 -2.99 -9.62
C GLY A 11 -15.95 -2.81 -8.61
N LYS A 12 -15.70 -2.13 -7.47
CA LYS A 12 -16.69 -1.88 -6.42
C LYS A 12 -16.72 -0.40 -6.04
N PRO A 13 -17.90 0.15 -5.66
CA PRO A 13 -17.97 1.50 -5.14
C PRO A 13 -17.24 1.59 -3.80
N SER A 14 -16.54 2.70 -3.59
CA SER A 14 -16.02 3.04 -2.25
C SER A 14 -17.19 3.34 -1.32
N VAL A 15 -17.12 2.87 -0.08
CA VAL A 15 -18.07 3.21 0.98
C VAL A 15 -17.69 4.53 1.63
N ASN A 16 -18.68 5.34 2.00
CA ASN A 16 -18.46 6.55 2.79
C ASN A 16 -18.33 6.16 4.27
N THR A 17 -17.15 6.31 4.84
CA THR A 17 -16.83 5.93 6.22
C THR A 17 -15.70 6.80 6.75
N THR A 18 -15.62 6.95 8.07
CA THR A 18 -14.47 7.52 8.78
C THR A 18 -13.60 6.43 9.42
N SER A 19 -13.77 5.16 9.01
CA SER A 19 -12.94 4.06 9.52
C SER A 19 -11.47 4.27 9.17
N LEU A 20 -10.61 4.05 10.17
CA LEU A 20 -9.15 4.04 10.03
C LEU A 20 -8.55 5.35 9.47
N ASP A 21 -9.30 6.46 9.50
CA ASP A 21 -8.92 7.73 8.88
C ASP A 21 -8.61 7.62 7.37
N MET A 22 -9.22 6.65 6.69
CA MET A 22 -9.04 6.41 5.26
C MET A 22 -10.27 6.83 4.46
N GLU A 23 -10.07 7.54 3.36
CA GLU A 23 -11.17 8.04 2.51
C GLU A 23 -11.70 7.01 1.49
N THR A 24 -10.95 5.94 1.24
CA THR A 24 -11.23 4.98 0.17
C THR A 24 -11.31 3.59 0.77
N CYS A 25 -12.52 3.09 0.97
CA CYS A 25 -12.78 1.80 1.62
C CYS A 25 -13.79 0.99 0.84
N PHE A 26 -13.69 -0.32 0.90
CA PHE A 26 -14.55 -1.25 0.16
C PHE A 26 -15.09 -2.32 1.09
N GLN A 27 -16.32 -2.77 0.82
CA GLN A 27 -16.93 -3.86 1.58
C GLN A 27 -16.27 -5.20 1.24
N GLY A 28 -15.76 -5.87 2.27
CA GLY A 28 -15.09 -7.16 2.22
C GLY A 28 -13.67 -7.11 2.78
N LEU A 29 -13.20 -8.26 3.27
CA LEU A 29 -11.81 -8.49 3.68
C LEU A 29 -10.94 -8.90 2.48
N PRO A 30 -9.60 -8.80 2.56
CA PRO A 30 -8.70 -9.07 1.44
C PRO A 30 -8.89 -10.44 0.76
N ASP A 31 -9.31 -11.48 1.48
CA ASP A 31 -9.57 -12.81 0.90
C ASP A 31 -10.89 -12.88 0.10
N SER A 32 -11.78 -11.92 0.32
CA SER A 32 -13.14 -11.87 -0.26
C SER A 32 -13.28 -10.86 -1.41
N ILE A 33 -12.26 -10.03 -1.62
CA ILE A 33 -12.23 -9.03 -2.69
C ILE A 33 -10.88 -9.11 -3.40
N SER A 34 -10.88 -8.97 -4.73
CA SER A 34 -9.62 -8.94 -5.47
C SER A 34 -8.95 -7.59 -5.24
N ILE A 35 -7.91 -7.57 -4.39
CA ILE A 35 -7.10 -6.38 -4.16
C ILE A 35 -6.18 -6.18 -5.38
N PRO A 36 -6.25 -5.02 -6.07
CA PRO A 36 -5.35 -4.70 -7.17
C PRO A 36 -3.88 -4.75 -6.74
N THR A 37 -3.03 -5.36 -7.56
CA THR A 37 -1.58 -5.33 -7.31
C THR A 37 -1.06 -3.89 -7.39
N LEU A 38 -0.25 -3.50 -6.40
CA LEU A 38 0.48 -2.24 -6.41
C LEU A 38 1.97 -2.50 -6.65
N THR A 39 2.51 -1.87 -7.70
CA THR A 39 3.92 -1.95 -8.04
C THR A 39 4.54 -0.56 -8.05
N PHE A 40 5.67 -0.41 -7.36
CA PHE A 40 6.51 0.76 -7.50
C PHE A 40 7.55 0.50 -8.58
N HIS A 41 7.54 1.35 -9.61
CA HIS A 41 8.50 1.32 -10.69
C HIS A 41 9.67 2.23 -10.34
N PHE A 42 10.82 1.64 -10.00
CA PHE A 42 12.05 2.36 -9.74
C PHE A 42 13.01 2.25 -10.91
N GLU A 43 13.97 3.17 -10.97
CA GLU A 43 15.13 2.98 -11.84
C GLU A 43 15.89 1.72 -11.37
N GLY A 44 16.02 0.73 -12.25
CA GLY A 44 16.68 -0.53 -11.96
C GLY A 44 15.76 -1.69 -11.57
N GLY A 45 14.45 -1.46 -11.40
CA GLY A 45 13.50 -2.56 -11.25
C GLY A 45 12.16 -2.19 -10.62
N ASP A 46 11.31 -3.22 -10.52
CA ASP A 46 9.98 -3.13 -9.98
C ASP A 46 9.93 -3.73 -8.56
N LEU A 47 9.25 -3.03 -7.67
CA LEU A 47 8.91 -3.51 -6.33
C LEU A 47 7.41 -3.75 -6.24
N GLN A 48 7.01 -5.01 -6.26
CA GLN A 48 5.63 -5.38 -5.92
C GLN A 48 5.43 -5.20 -4.41
N VAL A 49 4.49 -4.35 -4.04
CA VAL A 49 4.18 -4.07 -2.64
C VAL A 49 3.15 -5.11 -2.16
N PRO A 50 3.35 -5.76 -0.99
CA PRO A 50 2.37 -6.67 -0.42
C PRO A 50 1.05 -5.97 -0.11
N ALA A 51 -0.09 -6.66 -0.24
CA ALA A 51 -1.42 -6.06 -0.03
C ALA A 51 -1.58 -5.49 1.39
N GLU A 52 -1.08 -6.21 2.38
CA GLU A 52 -1.06 -5.80 3.78
C GLU A 52 -0.30 -4.49 4.03
N ASN A 53 0.58 -4.08 3.11
CA ASN A 53 1.40 -2.88 3.23
C ASN A 53 0.73 -1.62 2.60
N TYR A 54 -0.40 -1.77 1.89
CA TYR A 54 -1.20 -0.64 1.37
C TYR A 54 -2.72 -0.80 1.56
N ILE A 55 -3.18 -1.86 2.23
CA ILE A 55 -4.57 -2.08 2.61
C ILE A 55 -4.69 -2.17 4.13
N ALA A 56 -5.43 -1.24 4.72
CA ALA A 56 -5.81 -1.27 6.12
C ALA A 56 -7.16 -2.00 6.28
N VAL A 57 -7.30 -2.84 7.31
CA VAL A 57 -8.48 -3.68 7.51
C VAL A 57 -9.24 -3.28 8.77
N ASP A 58 -10.54 -3.00 8.63
CA ASP A 58 -11.48 -2.85 9.74
C ASP A 58 -12.31 -4.15 9.82
N SER A 59 -11.88 -5.06 10.68
CA SER A 59 -12.50 -6.39 10.83
C SER A 59 -13.89 -6.33 11.44
N VAL A 60 -14.22 -5.30 12.22
CA VAL A 60 -15.54 -5.14 12.84
C VAL A 60 -16.56 -4.76 11.78
N LYS A 61 -16.22 -3.82 10.90
CA LYS A 61 -17.10 -3.37 9.81
C LYS A 61 -16.92 -4.17 8.51
N GLN A 62 -16.00 -5.11 8.49
CA GLN A 62 -15.65 -5.93 7.32
C GLN A 62 -15.24 -5.06 6.12
N LEU A 63 -14.36 -4.08 6.37
CA LEU A 63 -13.88 -3.15 5.35
C LEU A 63 -12.39 -3.33 5.07
N SER A 64 -12.03 -3.16 3.81
CA SER A 64 -10.64 -3.00 3.35
C SER A 64 -10.46 -1.60 2.77
N CYS A 65 -9.50 -0.84 3.31
CA CYS A 65 -9.28 0.56 3.01
C CYS A 65 -7.91 0.79 2.39
N LEU A 66 -7.85 1.59 1.32
CA LEU A 66 -6.59 1.97 0.69
C LEU A 66 -5.81 2.92 1.60
N ALA A 67 -4.65 2.47 2.07
CA ALA A 67 -3.74 3.21 2.95
C ALA A 67 -2.78 4.13 2.16
N ILE A 68 -3.30 4.81 1.14
CA ILE A 68 -2.55 5.79 0.35
C ILE A 68 -3.36 7.09 0.33
N LEU A 69 -2.80 8.10 0.98
CA LEU A 69 -3.47 9.37 1.25
C LEU A 69 -2.91 10.50 0.39
N PRO A 70 -3.71 11.56 0.16
CA PRO A 70 -3.22 12.78 -0.49
C PRO A 70 -2.11 13.42 0.35
N THR A 71 -1.00 13.80 -0.29
CA THR A 71 0.05 14.61 0.33
C THR A 71 -0.11 16.07 -0.09
N PRO A 72 -0.08 17.05 0.84
CA PRO A 72 -0.27 18.46 0.51
C PRO A 72 0.92 19.09 -0.24
N ALA A 73 2.09 18.45 -0.21
CA ALA A 73 3.27 18.86 -0.96
C ALA A 73 3.43 18.01 -2.23
N ASN A 74 4.10 18.54 -3.26
CA ASN A 74 4.45 17.82 -4.50
C ASN A 74 5.55 16.76 -4.28
N VAL A 75 5.42 15.97 -3.22
CA VAL A 75 6.32 14.89 -2.84
C VAL A 75 5.51 13.63 -2.61
N ASN A 76 6.07 12.51 -3.05
CA ASN A 76 5.55 11.19 -2.72
C ASN A 76 6.27 10.70 -1.46
N LEU A 77 5.51 10.22 -0.48
CA LEU A 77 6.05 9.70 0.77
C LEU A 77 5.80 8.19 0.83
N ILE A 78 6.86 7.41 1.01
CA ILE A 78 6.77 5.98 1.29
C ILE A 78 6.76 5.83 2.82
N GLY A 79 5.61 5.44 3.37
CA GLY A 79 5.41 5.32 4.82
C GLY A 79 6.01 4.05 5.41
N ALA A 80 6.09 4.02 6.74
CA ALA A 80 6.60 2.85 7.47
C ALA A 80 5.82 1.57 7.15
N THR A 81 4.47 1.64 7.09
CA THR A 81 3.61 0.50 6.73
C THR A 81 3.95 -0.08 5.36
N THR A 82 4.18 0.79 4.37
CA THR A 82 4.53 0.36 3.01
C THR A 82 5.85 -0.41 2.97
N MET A 83 6.79 -0.08 3.86
CA MET A 83 8.10 -0.70 3.99
C MET A 83 8.15 -1.85 5.00
N GLN A 84 7.04 -2.23 5.64
CA GLN A 84 7.04 -3.36 6.57
C GLN A 84 7.47 -4.65 5.86
N ASN A 85 8.22 -5.49 6.58
CA ASN A 85 8.76 -6.76 6.06
C ASN A 85 9.63 -6.60 4.80
N PHE A 86 10.33 -5.47 4.71
CA PHE A 86 11.47 -5.29 3.82
C PHE A 86 12.73 -5.01 4.63
N LEU A 87 13.82 -5.71 4.32
CA LEU A 87 15.15 -5.25 4.68
C LEU A 87 15.57 -4.18 3.67
N VAL A 88 15.62 -2.93 4.13
CA VAL A 88 15.96 -1.76 3.30
C VAL A 88 17.44 -1.42 3.50
N SER A 89 18.22 -1.49 2.42
CA SER A 89 19.65 -1.16 2.44
C SER A 89 19.91 0.15 1.71
N PHE A 90 20.75 1.01 2.30
CA PHE A 90 21.16 2.30 1.75
C PHE A 90 22.65 2.24 1.40
N ASP A 91 22.96 2.05 0.12
CA ASP A 91 24.33 2.09 -0.39
C ASP A 91 24.66 3.51 -0.87
N LEU A 92 25.26 4.29 0.02
CA LEU A 92 25.70 5.66 -0.28
C LEU A 92 26.86 5.71 -1.28
N GLY A 93 27.65 4.64 -1.40
CA GLY A 93 28.76 4.58 -2.35
C GLY A 93 28.27 4.42 -3.79
N ARG A 94 27.14 3.73 -3.99
CA ARG A 94 26.50 3.52 -5.30
C ARG A 94 25.27 4.39 -5.53
N ASN A 95 24.89 5.23 -4.57
CA ASN A 95 23.63 6.00 -4.59
C ASN A 95 22.40 5.11 -4.86
N MET A 96 22.33 3.96 -4.18
CA MET A 96 21.30 2.95 -4.43
C MET A 96 20.54 2.61 -3.15
N ILE A 97 19.23 2.40 -3.28
CA ILE A 97 18.38 1.82 -2.24
C ILE A 97 17.91 0.46 -2.73
N THR A 98 18.04 -0.56 -1.88
CA THR A 98 17.59 -1.93 -2.18
C THR A 98 16.50 -2.34 -1.20
N PHE A 99 15.42 -2.91 -1.73
CA PHE A 99 14.33 -3.49 -0.95
C PHE A 99 14.36 -5.01 -1.09
N THR A 100 14.63 -5.72 0.00
CA THR A 100 14.63 -7.19 0.03
C THR A 100 13.45 -7.67 0.87
N PRO A 101 12.48 -8.42 0.31
CA PRO A 101 11.40 -9.02 1.11
C PRO A 101 11.98 -9.85 2.26
N THR A 102 11.54 -9.61 3.49
CA THR A 102 12.11 -10.24 4.68
C THR A 102 11.09 -10.30 5.82
N GLN A 103 10.99 -11.42 6.51
CA GLN A 103 10.21 -11.51 7.75
C GLN A 103 10.98 -10.84 8.89
N CYS A 104 10.74 -9.55 9.14
CA CYS A 104 11.57 -8.78 10.06
C CYS A 104 11.48 -9.25 11.52
N SER A 105 10.39 -9.92 11.89
CA SER A 105 10.20 -10.45 13.25
C SER A 105 11.07 -11.66 13.57
N THR A 106 11.72 -12.28 12.58
CA THR A 106 12.53 -13.50 12.74
C THR A 106 13.99 -13.31 12.33
N LEU A 107 14.42 -12.06 12.13
CA LEU A 107 15.81 -11.71 11.87
C LEU A 107 16.70 -11.93 13.11
#